data_AF-A0A1W9VPW9-F1
#
_entry.id   AF-A0A1W9VPW9-F1
#
_cell.length_a   1.000
_cell.length_b   1.000
_cell.length_c   1.000
_cell.angle_alpha   90.00
_cell.angle_beta   90.00
_cell.angle_gamma   90.00
#
_symmetry.space_group_name_H-M   'P 1'
#
loop_
_entity.id
_entity.type
_entity.pdbx_description
1 polymer ?
#
loop_
_entity_poly.entity_id
_entity_poly.type
_entity_poly.pdbx_seq_one_letter_code
_entity_poly.pdbx_strand_id
1 'polypeptide(L)'
;MLNVETPSSHYLTQRPLLLLASILVALFGGIITNANLEHNDQEETNRCKNCKKCQEACPLKALENDYILNKDRCLSYILQNDSMPEEVKTVSENRIIDCEICQQVCPWNAKHIKQPLNTQMTLTFQKKIAAWEDFFTLTNLVKLTEHNYRKTLGHLNTGIPYSIFYRNVLMAMEHIQN
;
A
#
# COMPACT_ATOMS: atom_id res chain seq x y z
N MET A 1 6.17 -11.90 22.61
CA MET A 1 5.45 -12.47 21.45
C MET A 1 4.17 -11.69 21.29
N LEU A 2 4.15 -10.71 20.39
CA LEU A 2 2.89 -10.05 20.04
C LEU A 2 2.17 -11.03 19.11
N ASN A 3 1.10 -11.65 19.60
CA ASN A 3 0.16 -12.39 18.76
C ASN A 3 -0.43 -11.40 17.75
N VAL A 4 0.05 -11.44 16.52
CA VAL A 4 -0.69 -10.88 15.40
C VAL A 4 -1.77 -11.90 15.10
N GLU A 5 -2.91 -11.77 15.77
CA GLU A 5 -4.10 -12.58 15.44
C GLU A 5 -4.45 -12.32 13.97
N THR A 6 -4.48 -13.38 13.16
CA THR A 6 -5.05 -13.36 11.82
C THR A 6 -6.52 -12.95 11.94
N PRO A 7 -6.95 -11.83 11.33
CA PRO A 7 -8.34 -11.40 11.40
C PRO A 7 -9.28 -12.47 10.83
N SER A 8 -10.46 -12.64 11.42
CA SER A 8 -11.46 -13.61 10.92
C SER A 8 -11.99 -13.21 9.53
N SER A 9 -12.40 -14.20 8.72
CA SER A 9 -12.96 -14.01 7.35
C SER A 9 -14.11 -12.98 7.28
N HIS A 10 -14.98 -12.93 8.30
CA HIS A 10 -16.05 -11.93 8.42
C HIS A 10 -15.52 -10.50 8.69
N TYR A 11 -14.32 -10.35 9.25
CA TYR A 11 -13.68 -9.05 9.50
C TYR A 11 -13.00 -8.48 8.24
N LEU A 12 -12.58 -9.35 7.31
CA LEU A 12 -11.92 -9.00 6.05
C LEU A 12 -12.90 -8.55 4.95
N THR A 13 -14.15 -9.01 5.00
CA THR A 13 -15.24 -8.64 4.07
C THR A 13 -15.84 -7.26 4.31
N GLN A 14 -15.85 -6.81 5.56
CA GLN A 14 -16.51 -5.57 5.99
C GLN A 14 -15.54 -4.42 6.27
N ARG A 15 -14.22 -4.66 6.21
CA ARG A 15 -13.24 -3.59 6.24
C ARG A 15 -13.14 -2.95 4.85
N PRO A 16 -13.12 -1.61 4.75
CA PRO A 16 -12.70 -0.97 3.51
C PRO A 16 -11.33 -1.54 3.13
N LEU A 17 -11.12 -1.79 1.84
CA LEU A 17 -9.84 -2.30 1.35
C LEU A 17 -8.69 -1.53 2.00
N LEU A 18 -7.60 -2.23 2.31
CA LEU A 18 -6.37 -1.64 2.83
C LEU A 18 -5.81 -0.52 1.93
N LEU A 19 -6.34 -0.37 0.71
CA LEU A 19 -6.18 0.78 -0.19
C LEU A 19 -6.48 2.15 0.44
N LEU A 20 -7.35 2.25 1.46
CA LEU A 20 -7.80 3.55 1.99
C LEU A 20 -7.54 3.76 3.49
N ALA A 21 -7.47 2.70 4.29
CA ALA A 21 -7.51 2.82 5.74
C ALA A 21 -6.19 3.27 6.39
N SER A 22 -5.11 3.46 5.63
CA SER A 22 -3.78 3.74 6.20
C SER A 22 -2.85 4.53 5.30
N ILE A 23 -3.39 5.45 4.49
CA ILE A 23 -2.60 6.26 3.53
C ILE A 23 -1.55 7.10 4.28
N LEU A 24 -0.37 6.53 4.47
CA LEU A 24 0.84 7.16 5.00
C LEU A 24 1.71 7.59 3.81
N VAL A 25 1.17 8.47 2.99
CA VAL A 25 1.83 8.85 1.74
C VAL A 25 2.52 10.19 1.90
N ALA A 26 3.85 10.15 1.88
CA ALA A 26 4.67 11.31 1.56
C ALA A 26 5.07 11.21 0.08
N LEU A 27 4.69 12.23 -0.70
CA LEU A 27 5.07 12.32 -2.11
C LEU A 27 6.36 13.12 -2.23
N PHE A 28 7.36 12.54 -2.89
CA PHE A 28 8.59 13.23 -3.25
C PHE A 28 8.50 13.73 -4.70
N GLY A 29 9.00 14.93 -4.93
CA GLY A 29 9.12 15.55 -6.25
C GLY A 29 10.42 16.34 -6.33
N GLY A 30 10.95 16.48 -7.54
CA GLY A 30 12.19 17.23 -7.79
C GLY A 30 12.06 18.09 -9.05
N ILE A 31 12.78 19.21 -9.06
CA ILE A 31 12.89 20.11 -10.22
C ILE A 31 14.35 20.16 -10.61
N ILE A 32 14.65 19.74 -11.85
CA ILE A 32 15.98 19.92 -12.44
C ILE A 32 16.04 21.36 -12.95
N THR A 33 17.02 22.12 -12.49
CA THR A 33 17.21 23.53 -12.85
C THR A 33 18.68 23.85 -13.00
N ASN A 34 18.98 24.90 -13.76
CA ASN A 34 20.31 25.50 -13.87
C ASN A 34 20.45 26.75 -12.97
N ALA A 35 19.44 27.07 -12.17
CA ALA A 35 19.51 28.16 -11.21
C ALA A 35 20.67 27.94 -10.22
N ASN A 36 21.42 28.99 -9.91
CA ASN A 36 22.48 28.95 -8.92
C ASN A 36 21.86 29.04 -7.51
N LEU A 37 21.65 27.89 -6.86
CA LEU A 37 21.06 27.78 -5.52
C LEU A 37 22.12 27.37 -4.51
N GLU A 38 21.97 27.82 -3.27
CA GLU A 38 22.79 27.31 -2.17
C GLU A 38 22.46 25.83 -1.92
N HIS A 39 23.51 25.01 -1.81
CA HIS A 39 23.38 23.59 -1.54
C HIS A 39 23.23 23.35 -0.03
N ASN A 40 22.26 22.52 0.34
CA ASN A 40 22.18 21.99 1.70
C ASN A 40 22.74 20.57 1.72
N ASP A 41 24.04 20.47 2.00
CA ASP A 41 24.77 19.19 2.03
C ASP A 41 24.72 18.51 3.41
N GLN A 42 23.87 18.99 4.34
CA GLN A 42 23.74 18.36 5.66
C GLN A 42 23.05 17.00 5.56
N GLU A 43 23.74 15.95 6.04
CA GLU A 43 23.16 14.63 6.15
C GLU A 43 22.20 14.54 7.35
N GLU A 44 21.01 14.00 7.09
CA GLU A 44 20.06 13.68 8.14
C GLU A 44 20.55 12.50 9.01
N THR A 45 20.33 12.58 10.32
CA THR A 45 20.74 11.52 11.23
C THR A 45 19.94 10.23 10.98
N ASN A 46 20.64 9.09 10.97
CA ASN A 46 19.99 7.78 10.92
C ASN A 46 19.18 7.50 12.19
N ARG A 47 17.85 7.52 12.02
CA ARG A 47 16.85 7.29 13.08
C ARG A 47 16.45 5.82 13.24
N CYS A 48 16.87 4.92 12.34
CA CYS A 48 16.57 3.49 12.44
C CYS A 48 17.40 2.80 13.52
N LYS A 49 18.69 3.14 13.66
CA LYS A 49 19.62 2.51 14.60
C LYS A 49 19.53 0.97 14.50
N ASN A 50 19.23 0.27 15.60
CA ASN A 50 19.11 -1.19 15.65
C ASN A 50 17.68 -1.71 15.39
N CYS A 51 16.73 -0.86 14.97
CA CYS A 51 15.35 -1.28 14.71
C CYS A 51 15.25 -2.12 13.44
N LYS A 52 14.61 -3.31 13.54
CA LYS A 52 14.45 -4.28 12.44
C LYS A 52 12.99 -4.60 12.09
N LYS A 53 12.02 -3.88 12.67
CA LYS A 53 10.59 -4.18 12.54
C LYS A 53 10.07 -4.32 11.10
N CYS A 54 10.51 -3.45 10.19
CA CYS A 54 10.08 -3.52 8.78
C CYS A 54 10.62 -4.78 8.07
N GLN A 55 11.82 -5.24 8.43
CA GLN A 55 12.43 -6.46 7.90
C GLN A 55 11.72 -7.69 8.48
N GLU A 56 11.49 -7.71 9.79
CA GLU A 56 10.78 -8.79 10.50
C GLU A 56 9.34 -8.97 10.02
N ALA A 57 8.63 -7.87 9.73
CA ALA A 57 7.24 -7.91 9.29
C ALA A 57 7.06 -8.14 7.77
N CYS A 58 8.13 -8.09 6.97
CA CYS A 58 8.01 -8.20 5.52
C CYS A 58 7.62 -9.64 5.13
N PRO A 59 6.42 -9.89 4.55
CA PRO A 59 5.87 -11.23 4.39
C PRO A 59 6.70 -12.13 3.48
N LEU A 60 7.37 -11.52 2.50
CA LEU A 60 8.19 -12.22 1.51
C LEU A 60 9.69 -12.00 1.73
N LYS A 61 10.09 -11.36 2.83
CA LYS A 61 11.49 -11.03 3.15
C LYS A 61 12.19 -10.23 2.04
N ALA A 62 11.51 -9.22 1.49
CA ALA A 62 12.07 -8.32 0.48
C ALA A 62 13.15 -7.38 1.03
N LEU A 63 13.17 -7.17 2.35
CA LEU A 63 14.10 -6.29 3.06
C LEU A 63 15.08 -7.12 3.91
N GLU A 64 15.86 -7.99 3.26
CA GLU A 64 16.79 -8.89 3.96
C GLU A 64 18.02 -8.15 4.53
N ASN A 65 18.47 -7.10 3.82
CA ASN A 65 19.60 -6.29 4.20
C ASN A 65 19.18 -4.85 4.50
N ASP A 66 19.98 -4.14 5.29
CA ASP A 66 19.71 -2.76 5.63
C ASP A 66 19.72 -1.87 4.40
N TYR A 67 18.66 -1.08 4.25
CA TYR A 67 18.49 -0.10 3.18
C TYR A 67 18.47 -0.68 1.75
N ILE A 68 18.34 -2.01 1.61
CA ILE A 68 18.28 -2.69 0.31
C ILE A 68 16.94 -3.41 0.16
N LEU A 69 16.25 -3.11 -0.94
CA LEU A 69 14.99 -3.77 -1.33
C LEU A 69 15.24 -4.74 -2.47
N ASN A 70 14.91 -6.02 -2.26
CA ASN A 70 14.75 -6.99 -3.34
C ASN A 70 13.34 -6.81 -3.94
N LYS A 71 13.25 -6.14 -5.10
CA LYS A 71 11.97 -5.86 -5.75
C LYS A 71 11.22 -7.12 -6.18
N ASP A 72 11.92 -8.19 -6.56
CA ASP A 72 11.29 -9.42 -7.07
C ASP A 72 10.62 -10.23 -5.95
N ARG A 73 10.92 -9.87 -4.69
CA ARG A 73 10.24 -10.37 -3.48
C ARG A 73 9.30 -9.32 -2.87
N CYS A 74 9.26 -8.10 -3.39
CA CYS A 74 8.43 -7.04 -2.82
C CYS A 74 6.97 -7.25 -3.22
N LEU A 75 6.10 -7.49 -2.23
CA LEU A 75 4.68 -7.72 -2.48
C LEU A 75 4.02 -6.57 -3.26
N SER A 76 4.36 -5.31 -2.95
CA SER A 76 3.84 -4.14 -3.67
C SER A 76 4.24 -4.16 -5.15
N TYR A 77 5.49 -4.56 -5.46
CA TYR A 77 5.94 -4.68 -6.84
C TYR A 77 5.24 -5.85 -7.55
N ILE A 78 5.19 -7.02 -6.91
CA ILE A 78 4.58 -8.22 -7.49
C ILE A 78 3.10 -8.00 -7.83
N LEU A 79 2.32 -7.37 -6.93
CA LEU A 79 0.90 -7.08 -7.19
C LEU A 79 0.68 -6.21 -8.43
N GLN A 80 1.69 -5.45 -8.88
CA GLN A 80 1.59 -4.56 -10.03
C GLN A 80 2.15 -5.17 -11.33
N ASN A 81 2.66 -6.41 -11.28
CA ASN A 81 3.32 -7.07 -12.40
C ASN A 81 2.70 -8.45 -12.70
N ASP A 82 3.06 -9.02 -13.86
CA ASP A 82 2.52 -10.30 -14.32
C ASP A 82 3.01 -11.50 -13.50
N SER A 83 4.23 -11.43 -12.95
CA SER A 83 4.80 -12.47 -12.10
C SER A 83 3.95 -12.66 -10.84
N MET A 84 3.56 -13.90 -10.53
CA MET A 84 2.78 -14.22 -9.33
C MET A 84 3.27 -15.55 -8.72
N PRO A 85 4.33 -15.52 -7.89
CA PRO A 85 4.77 -16.68 -7.13
C PRO A 85 3.64 -17.23 -6.24
N GLU A 86 3.60 -18.54 -6.04
CA GLU A 86 2.53 -19.19 -5.26
C GLU A 86 2.46 -18.66 -3.82
N GLU A 87 3.59 -18.30 -3.20
CA GLU A 87 3.58 -17.76 -1.83
C GLU A 87 2.80 -16.44 -1.72
N VAL A 88 2.72 -15.67 -2.81
CA VAL A 88 1.96 -14.41 -2.85
C VAL A 88 0.48 -14.65 -2.61
N LYS A 89 -0.06 -15.75 -3.16
CA LYS A 89 -1.47 -16.10 -3.00
C LYS A 89 -1.87 -16.36 -1.58
N THR A 90 -0.94 -16.57 -0.65
CA THR A 90 -1.26 -16.76 0.78
C THR A 90 -1.03 -15.48 1.58
N VAL A 91 0.00 -14.70 1.24
CA VAL A 91 0.39 -13.52 2.04
C VAL A 91 -0.22 -12.20 1.56
N SER A 92 -0.87 -12.19 0.39
CA SER A 92 -1.50 -10.98 -0.15
C SER A 92 -2.78 -10.60 0.57
N GLU A 93 -3.46 -11.53 1.25
CA GLU A 93 -4.76 -11.31 1.90
C GLU A 93 -5.72 -10.53 0.98
N ASN A 94 -6.20 -9.36 1.39
CA ASN A 94 -7.08 -8.47 0.62
C ASN A 94 -6.34 -7.33 -0.14
N ARG A 95 -5.02 -7.44 -0.34
CA ARG A 95 -4.21 -6.43 -1.03
C ARG A 95 -4.32 -6.57 -2.54
N ILE A 96 -4.70 -5.48 -3.21
CA ILE A 96 -4.99 -5.50 -4.65
C ILE A 96 -3.90 -4.85 -5.48
N ILE A 97 -3.27 -3.77 -5.01
CA ILE A 97 -2.32 -2.99 -5.81
C ILE A 97 -0.98 -2.82 -5.09
N ASP A 98 -1.01 -2.63 -3.77
CA ASP A 98 0.14 -2.22 -2.99
C ASP A 98 0.28 -2.99 -1.68
N CYS A 99 1.42 -2.78 -1.02
CA CYS A 99 1.71 -3.31 0.30
C CYS A 99 2.48 -2.26 1.11
N GLU A 100 1.91 -1.88 2.26
CA GLU A 100 2.45 -0.86 3.15
C GLU A 100 2.92 -1.43 4.51
N ILE A 101 2.99 -2.76 4.68
CA ILE A 101 3.29 -3.39 5.97
C ILE A 101 4.59 -2.83 6.58
N CYS A 102 5.64 -2.65 5.78
CA CYS A 102 6.90 -2.08 6.24
C CYS A 102 6.77 -0.64 6.78
N GLN A 103 5.84 0.14 6.23
CA GLN A 103 5.54 1.50 6.69
C GLN A 103 4.62 1.50 7.91
N GLN A 104 3.64 0.60 7.96
CA GLN A 104 2.68 0.48 9.06
C GLN A 104 3.36 0.07 10.37
N VAL A 105 4.35 -0.82 10.31
CA VAL A 105 5.10 -1.25 11.51
C VAL A 105 6.23 -0.28 11.91
N CYS A 106 6.53 0.73 11.07
CA CYS A 106 7.59 1.69 11.34
C CYS A 106 7.24 2.56 12.56
N PRO A 107 8.05 2.57 13.65
CA PRO A 107 7.77 3.36 14.83
C PRO A 107 7.66 4.87 14.55
N TRP A 108 8.40 5.36 13.57
CA TRP A 108 8.42 6.77 13.18
C TRP A 108 7.12 7.22 12.52
N ASN A 109 6.36 6.28 11.93
CA ASN A 109 5.07 6.58 11.32
C ASN A 109 3.91 6.51 12.32
N ALA A 110 4.08 5.86 13.48
CA ALA A 110 2.99 5.58 14.41
C ALA A 110 2.23 6.84 14.87
N LYS A 111 2.92 7.98 15.04
CA LYS A 111 2.28 9.26 15.38
C LYS A 111 1.43 9.80 14.23
N HIS A 112 1.95 9.74 13.01
CA HIS A 112 1.28 10.26 11.80
C HIS A 112 0.05 9.44 11.42
N ILE A 113 0.05 8.14 11.74
CA ILE A 113 -1.15 7.27 11.63
C ILE A 113 -2.25 7.76 12.59
N LYS A 114 -1.88 8.05 13.84
CA LYS A 114 -2.84 8.45 14.87
C LYS A 114 -3.31 9.89 14.73
N GLN A 115 -2.46 10.76 14.18
CA GLN A 115 -2.66 12.19 14.06
C GLN A 115 -2.15 12.64 12.68
N PRO A 116 -2.98 12.49 11.62
CA PRO A 116 -2.59 12.91 10.28
C PRO A 116 -2.40 14.43 10.21
N LEU A 117 -1.61 14.89 9.24
CA LEU A 117 -1.41 16.32 9.01
C LEU A 117 -2.71 16.97 8.52
N ASN A 118 -3.06 18.13 9.07
CA ASN A 118 -4.21 18.92 8.66
C ASN A 118 -3.80 20.00 7.65
N THR A 119 -3.68 19.63 6.38
CA THR A 119 -3.46 20.55 5.27
C THR A 119 -4.74 20.70 4.44
N GLN A 120 -4.83 21.73 3.61
CA GLN A 120 -5.97 21.88 2.69
C GLN A 120 -6.13 20.63 1.79
N MET A 121 -5.01 20.04 1.37
CA MET A 121 -5.00 18.83 0.54
C MET A 121 -5.53 17.63 1.31
N THR A 122 -5.03 17.39 2.52
CA THR A 122 -5.45 16.23 3.33
C THR A 122 -6.91 16.33 3.74
N LEU A 123 -7.41 17.52 4.09
CA LEU A 123 -8.82 17.75 4.43
C LEU A 123 -9.75 17.56 3.22
N THR A 124 -9.35 18.04 2.03
CA THR A 124 -10.11 17.80 0.79
C THR A 124 -10.13 16.33 0.43
N PHE A 125 -9.01 15.64 0.59
CA PHE A 125 -8.91 14.20 0.33
C PHE A 125 -9.77 13.41 1.32
N GLN A 126 -9.71 13.71 2.62
CA GLN A 126 -10.53 13.06 3.65
C GLN A 126 -12.03 13.13 3.37
N LYS A 127 -12.54 14.26 2.87
CA LYS A 127 -13.96 14.39 2.46
C LYS A 127 -14.35 13.43 1.33
N LYS A 128 -13.41 13.03 0.49
CA LYS A 128 -13.63 12.07 -0.60
C LYS A 128 -13.52 10.62 -0.13
N ILE A 129 -12.77 10.34 0.94
CA ILE A 129 -12.54 8.98 1.45
C ILE A 129 -13.88 8.27 1.75
N ALA A 130 -14.82 8.94 2.42
CA ALA A 130 -16.11 8.32 2.76
C ALA A 130 -16.88 7.84 1.51
N ALA A 131 -16.85 8.61 0.41
CA ALA A 131 -17.48 8.20 -0.84
C ALA A 131 -16.72 7.05 -1.55
N TRP A 132 -15.45 6.85 -1.20
CA TRP A 132 -14.58 5.84 -1.80
C TRP A 132 -14.60 4.55 -0.97
N GLU A 133 -14.79 4.61 0.34
CA GLU A 133 -14.88 3.44 1.22
C GLU A 133 -15.95 2.45 0.77
N ASP A 134 -17.13 2.93 0.39
CA ASP A 134 -18.20 2.08 -0.17
C ASP A 134 -17.82 1.47 -1.53
N PHE A 135 -17.13 2.23 -2.37
CA PHE A 135 -16.70 1.77 -3.69
C PHE A 135 -15.61 0.69 -3.59
N PHE A 136 -14.63 0.87 -2.71
CA PHE A 136 -13.49 -0.03 -2.50
C PHE A 136 -13.82 -1.19 -1.54
N THR A 137 -14.94 -1.87 -1.81
CA THR A 137 -15.26 -3.18 -1.24
C THR A 137 -15.04 -4.27 -2.28
N LEU A 138 -14.59 -5.46 -1.86
CA LEU A 138 -14.29 -6.55 -2.79
C LEU A 138 -15.53 -6.98 -3.61
N THR A 139 -16.72 -6.95 -3.00
CA THR A 139 -18.01 -7.21 -3.67
C THR A 139 -18.29 -6.24 -4.82
N ASN A 140 -17.84 -4.99 -4.72
CA ASN A 140 -17.99 -4.00 -5.78
C ASN A 140 -16.86 -4.14 -6.81
N LEU A 141 -15.62 -4.35 -6.36
CA LEU A 141 -14.47 -4.49 -7.26
C LEU A 141 -14.58 -5.71 -8.17
N VAL A 142 -15.10 -6.85 -7.68
CA VAL A 142 -15.24 -8.07 -8.49
C VAL A 142 -16.26 -7.94 -9.63
N LYS A 143 -17.19 -6.98 -9.53
CA LYS A 143 -18.19 -6.67 -10.56
C LYS A 143 -17.71 -5.61 -11.57
N LEU A 144 -16.55 -5.02 -11.34
CA LEU A 144 -16.03 -3.91 -12.13
C LEU A 144 -15.57 -4.44 -13.50
N THR A 145 -16.25 -4.05 -14.58
CA THR A 145 -15.80 -4.37 -15.94
C THR A 145 -14.56 -3.56 -16.30
N GLU A 146 -13.83 -3.99 -17.33
CA GLU A 146 -12.66 -3.25 -17.83
C GLU A 146 -13.00 -1.80 -18.24
N HIS A 147 -14.16 -1.59 -18.87
CA HIS A 147 -14.66 -0.26 -19.21
C HIS A 147 -14.88 0.59 -17.95
N ASN A 148 -15.54 0.04 -16.92
CA ASN A 148 -15.79 0.75 -15.67
C ASN A 148 -14.52 0.96 -14.85
N TYR A 149 -13.56 0.04 -14.91
CA TYR A 149 -12.23 0.21 -14.34
C TYR A 149 -11.53 1.43 -14.91
N ARG A 150 -11.44 1.53 -16.25
CA ARG A 150 -10.82 2.68 -16.91
C ARG A 150 -11.55 3.98 -16.61
N LYS A 151 -12.89 3.97 -16.64
CA LYS A 151 -13.71 5.15 -16.36
C LYS A 151 -13.55 5.64 -14.93
N THR A 152 -13.58 4.73 -13.96
CA THR A 152 -13.63 5.07 -12.54
C THR A 152 -12.23 5.21 -11.93
N LEU A 153 -11.27 4.35 -12.27
CA LEU A 153 -9.93 4.36 -11.68
C LEU A 153 -8.86 4.96 -12.58
N GLY A 154 -9.14 5.18 -13.86
CA GLY A 154 -8.16 5.74 -14.80
C GLY A 154 -7.63 7.12 -14.38
N HIS A 155 -8.48 7.95 -13.77
CA HIS A 155 -8.07 9.27 -13.28
C HIS A 155 -7.09 9.23 -12.09
N LEU A 156 -6.97 8.08 -11.43
CA LEU A 156 -5.99 7.87 -10.36
C LEU A 156 -4.58 7.58 -10.90
N ASN A 157 -4.44 7.39 -12.22
CA ASN A 157 -3.16 7.14 -12.90
C ASN A 157 -2.33 6.04 -12.22
N THR A 158 -2.98 4.95 -11.77
CA THR A 158 -2.31 3.84 -11.08
C THR A 158 -1.27 3.13 -11.95
N GLY A 159 -1.39 3.23 -13.27
CA GLY A 159 -0.53 2.52 -14.23
C GLY A 159 -0.77 1.01 -14.28
N ILE A 160 -1.77 0.49 -13.57
CA ILE A 160 -2.03 -0.94 -13.46
C ILE A 160 -3.00 -1.40 -14.57
N PRO A 161 -2.63 -2.42 -15.38
CA PRO A 161 -3.55 -3.04 -16.31
C PRO A 161 -4.76 -3.66 -15.59
N TYR A 162 -5.94 -3.58 -16.22
CA TYR A 162 -7.15 -4.19 -15.66
C TYR A 162 -7.00 -5.69 -15.40
N SER A 163 -6.29 -6.42 -16.27
CA SER A 163 -6.02 -7.85 -16.10
C SER A 163 -5.29 -8.15 -14.78
N ILE A 164 -4.26 -7.37 -14.45
CA ILE A 164 -3.49 -7.48 -13.21
C ILE A 164 -4.36 -7.12 -12.00
N PHE A 165 -5.09 -6.00 -12.09
CA PHE A 165 -6.01 -5.58 -11.03
C PHE A 165 -7.07 -6.66 -10.76
N TYR A 166 -7.74 -7.15 -11.80
CA TYR A 166 -8.83 -8.11 -11.68
C TYR A 166 -8.34 -9.46 -11.16
N ARG A 167 -7.16 -9.92 -11.60
CA ARG A 167 -6.48 -11.09 -11.04
C ARG A 167 -6.35 -10.97 -9.51
N ASN A 168 -5.84 -9.85 -9.02
CA ASN A 168 -5.62 -9.65 -7.59
C ASN A 168 -6.94 -9.54 -6.81
N VAL A 169 -7.98 -8.96 -7.41
CA VAL A 169 -9.34 -8.94 -6.83
C VAL A 169 -9.88 -10.35 -6.65
N LEU A 170 -9.72 -11.23 -7.64
CA LEU A 170 -10.14 -12.64 -7.52
C LEU A 170 -9.36 -13.37 -6.42
N MET A 171 -8.04 -13.18 -6.35
CA MET A 171 -7.22 -13.74 -5.27
C MET A 171 -7.68 -13.28 -3.87
N ALA A 172 -8.00 -12.00 -3.72
CA ALA A 172 -8.53 -11.46 -2.47
C ALA A 172 -9.93 -12.02 -2.12
N MET A 173 -10.77 -12.28 -3.12
CA MET A 173 -12.07 -12.93 -2.91
C MET A 173 -11.93 -14.37 -2.43
N GLU A 174 -10.98 -15.13 -2.96
CA GLU A 174 -10.70 -16.51 -2.52
C GLU A 174 -10.27 -16.59 -1.06
N HIS A 175 -9.43 -15.65 -0.60
CA HIS A 175 -9.00 -15.57 0.80
C HIS A 175 -10.15 -15.36 1.80
N ILE A 176 -11.21 -14.70 1.37
CA ILE A 176 -12.35 -14.37 2.22
C ILE A 176 -13.30 -15.55 2.37
N GLN A 177 -13.39 -16.40 1.35
CA GLN A 177 -14.30 -17.54 1.31
C GLN A 177 -13.77 -18.75 2.08
N ASN A 178 -12.46 -18.79 2.36
CA ASN A 178 -11.77 -19.79 3.16
C ASN A 178 -11.59 -19.32 4.62
#